data_AF-A0A4Q3WFA8-F1
#
_entry.id   AF-A0A4Q3WFA8-F1
#
_cell.length_a   1.000
_cell.length_b   1.000
_cell.length_c   1.000
_cell.angle_alpha   90.00
_cell.angle_beta   90.00
_cell.angle_gamma   90.00
#
_symmetry.space_group_name_H-M   'P 1'
#
loop_
_entity.id
_entity.type
_entity.pdbx_description
1 polymer ?
#
loop_
_entity_poly.entity_id
_entity_poly.type
_entity_poly.pdbx_seq_one_letter_code
_entity_poly.pdbx_strand_id
1 'polypeptide(L)'
;TRLPADHPTRDYEPGEFYSTNAFADYSIDFLTKANLTPNKPWFQYLSFNAPHFPLHAPEADIQKYEPIYQQGWDKIREARLARQKQLGLVPKDLKLTPRSNVPKNAANTRTGWADKDNPAWDSLPADRRADLARRMAVFAAMVDKMDQAVGRVVNHLKQTGQYDNTLIFFLSDNGACAEWDPFGFDVSSSPNNVLHTGADLKTVGAPGSYVSYGSGWANAGNTPFRLYKHYAQEGGIRTPLIVHWPQGLKTKAGALTTIPAAVPDFMPTLVQLSGGAYPKERGGNSILPTQGASLVPVFQGGKLAPRLICMEHEGNRMVRDGDWKLVALNGKPWELYNMANDPTEMRDLAVAQPERVTQMSAQWQSWAEESNVVHRAEAAGTGTPNIVDKALTITCAVTPASPDGVILAQGGGQRGYALVLEGSKPVFVVRQQGQLYKAA
;
A
#
# COMPACT_ATOMS: atom_id res chain seq x y z
N THR A 1 18.70 15.25 14.73
CA THR A 1 17.85 15.22 13.51
C THR A 1 18.49 14.23 12.52
N ARG A 2 17.79 13.74 11.49
CA ARG A 2 18.42 12.93 10.41
C ARG A 2 19.00 13.79 9.28
N LEU A 3 19.01 15.11 9.46
CA LEU A 3 19.58 16.04 8.49
C LEU A 3 21.12 16.03 8.61
N PRO A 4 21.85 16.32 7.52
CA PRO A 4 23.26 16.66 7.61
C PRO A 4 23.48 17.75 8.67
N ALA A 5 24.59 17.69 9.40
CA ALA A 5 24.87 18.61 10.51
C ALA A 5 24.92 20.09 10.08
N ASP A 6 25.21 20.35 8.80
CA ASP A 6 25.30 21.66 8.17
C ASP A 6 23.99 22.10 7.48
N HIS A 7 22.92 21.30 7.51
CA HIS A 7 21.68 21.64 6.84
C HIS A 7 20.81 22.53 7.74
N PRO A 8 20.32 23.69 7.25
CA PRO A 8 19.43 24.54 8.03
C PRO A 8 18.13 23.78 8.36
N THR A 9 17.63 23.96 9.58
CA THR A 9 16.29 23.50 9.94
C THR A 9 15.26 24.47 9.38
N ARG A 10 14.14 23.95 8.89
CA ARG A 10 12.97 24.77 8.56
C ARG A 10 12.10 24.94 9.79
N ASP A 11 11.82 26.18 10.13
CA ASP A 11 10.83 26.55 11.13
C ASP A 11 9.52 26.89 10.40
N TYR A 12 8.42 26.33 10.90
CA TYR A 12 7.08 26.58 10.38
C TYR A 12 6.28 27.25 11.49
N GLU A 13 5.65 28.39 11.20
CA GLU A 13 4.81 29.05 12.19
C GLU A 13 3.60 28.16 12.56
N PRO A 14 2.99 28.35 13.75
CA PRO A 14 1.80 27.60 14.14
C PRO A 14 0.70 27.67 13.07
N GLY A 15 0.33 26.50 12.54
CA GLY A 15 -0.69 26.37 11.49
C GLY A 15 -0.15 26.33 10.05
N GLU A 16 1.14 26.59 9.82
CA GLU A 16 1.76 26.50 8.48
C GLU A 16 2.27 25.10 8.15
N PHE A 17 2.66 24.32 9.16
CA PHE A 17 3.20 22.99 8.95
C PHE A 17 2.13 22.06 8.34
N TYR A 18 2.43 21.57 7.13
CA TYR A 18 1.69 20.52 6.46
C TYR A 18 2.68 19.57 5.80
N SER A 19 2.62 18.28 6.11
CA SER A 19 3.68 17.30 5.76
C SER A 19 4.04 17.32 4.27
N THR A 20 3.03 17.38 3.40
CA THR A 20 3.21 17.44 1.95
C THR A 20 4.03 18.65 1.49
N ASN A 21 3.79 19.82 2.08
CA ASN A 21 4.56 21.02 1.78
C ASN A 21 5.99 20.87 2.30
N ALA A 22 6.13 20.42 3.55
CA ALA A 22 7.44 20.23 4.17
C ALA A 22 8.33 19.23 3.40
N PHE A 23 7.76 18.16 2.85
CA PHE A 23 8.52 17.21 2.03
C PHE A 23 9.04 17.83 0.73
N ALA A 24 8.22 18.64 0.04
CA ALA A 24 8.69 19.38 -1.14
C ALA A 24 9.73 20.45 -0.77
N ASP A 25 9.53 21.14 0.35
CA ASP A 25 10.45 22.16 0.87
C ASP A 25 11.85 21.61 1.10
N TYR A 26 11.97 20.47 1.79
CA TYR A 26 13.26 19.80 2.01
C TYR A 26 13.80 19.14 0.74
N SER A 27 12.94 18.62 -0.15
CA SER A 27 13.37 18.10 -1.46
C SER A 27 14.06 19.20 -2.28
N ILE A 28 13.52 20.42 -2.30
CA ILE A 28 14.10 21.56 -2.99
C ILE A 28 15.43 21.99 -2.34
N ASP A 29 15.54 21.96 -1.00
CA ASP A 29 16.82 22.27 -0.33
C ASP A 29 17.91 21.27 -0.72
N PHE A 30 17.59 19.97 -0.75
CA PHE A 30 18.54 18.95 -1.15
C PHE A 30 18.96 19.06 -2.62
N LEU A 31 18.02 19.39 -3.52
CA LEU A 31 18.35 19.66 -4.93
C LEU A 31 19.20 20.93 -5.08
N THR A 32 18.91 21.97 -4.29
CA THR A 32 19.73 23.19 -4.25
C THR A 32 21.15 22.87 -3.78
N LYS A 33 21.31 22.01 -2.77
CA LYS A 33 22.63 21.54 -2.33
C LYS A 33 23.34 20.72 -3.40
N ALA A 34 22.62 19.87 -4.14
CA ALA A 34 23.18 19.10 -5.25
C ALA A 34 23.75 19.99 -6.38
N ASN A 35 23.16 21.17 -6.60
CA ASN A 35 23.65 22.15 -7.58
C ASN A 35 25.03 22.70 -7.27
N LEU A 36 25.50 22.59 -6.02
CA LEU A 36 26.86 22.96 -5.62
C LEU A 36 27.91 21.97 -6.17
N THR A 37 27.49 20.80 -6.66
CA THR A 37 28.34 19.79 -7.27
C THR A 37 27.80 19.37 -8.64
N PRO A 38 27.80 20.26 -9.66
CA PRO A 38 27.07 20.05 -10.92
C PRO A 38 27.56 18.83 -11.73
N ASN A 39 28.77 18.35 -11.48
CA ASN A 39 29.33 17.17 -12.14
C ASN A 39 29.01 15.84 -11.42
N LYS A 40 28.31 15.88 -10.29
CA LYS A 40 27.90 14.69 -9.55
C LYS A 40 26.40 14.47 -9.73
N PRO A 41 25.96 13.33 -10.28
CA PRO A 41 24.54 13.02 -10.33
C PRO A 41 23.99 12.83 -8.91
N TRP A 42 22.68 13.01 -8.77
CA TRP A 42 21.97 12.81 -7.51
C TRP A 42 20.86 11.77 -7.67
N PHE A 43 20.48 11.16 -6.56
CA PHE A 43 19.29 10.34 -6.44
C PHE A 43 18.42 10.96 -5.34
N GLN A 44 17.16 11.27 -5.67
CA GLN A 44 16.20 11.80 -4.71
C GLN A 44 15.00 10.87 -4.62
N TYR A 45 14.69 10.46 -3.38
CA TYR A 45 13.48 9.72 -3.07
C TYR A 45 12.52 10.64 -2.30
N LEU A 46 11.49 11.12 -3.00
CA LEU A 46 10.44 11.96 -2.44
C LEU A 46 9.19 11.12 -2.21
N SER A 47 9.08 10.55 -1.00
CA SER A 47 7.96 9.70 -0.60
C SER A 47 6.97 10.47 0.26
N PHE A 48 5.89 10.95 -0.35
CA PHE A 48 4.79 11.58 0.39
C PHE A 48 4.08 10.57 1.28
N ASN A 49 3.54 11.03 2.41
CA ASN A 49 2.56 10.29 3.19
C ASN A 49 1.14 10.48 2.65
N ALA A 50 0.86 11.63 2.03
CA ALA A 50 -0.40 11.88 1.34
C ALA A 50 -0.56 10.92 0.14
N PRO A 51 -1.78 10.46 -0.17
CA PRO A 51 -3.05 10.78 0.51
C PRO A 51 -3.48 9.71 1.53
N HIS A 52 -2.53 9.08 2.25
CA HIS A 52 -2.85 8.08 3.28
C HIS A 52 -3.57 8.71 4.48
N PHE A 53 -4.35 7.91 5.20
CA PHE A 53 -4.97 8.34 6.47
C PHE A 53 -3.90 8.65 7.55
N PRO A 54 -4.23 9.45 8.58
CA PRO A 54 -5.48 10.20 8.74
C PRO A 54 -5.63 11.26 7.64
N LEU A 55 -6.84 11.37 7.08
CA LEU A 55 -7.11 12.31 5.99
C LEU A 55 -7.12 13.73 6.55
N HIS A 56 -6.21 14.58 6.09
CA HIS A 56 -6.11 15.98 6.50
C HIS A 56 -5.76 16.88 5.32
N ALA A 57 -6.51 17.96 5.15
CA ALA A 57 -6.21 18.99 4.15
C ALA A 57 -6.72 20.36 4.62
N PRO A 58 -6.18 21.48 4.12
CA PRO A 58 -6.71 22.81 4.43
C PRO A 58 -8.16 22.95 3.99
N GLU A 59 -8.98 23.62 4.81
CA GLU A 59 -10.43 23.75 4.57
C GLU A 59 -10.77 24.33 3.20
N ALA A 60 -10.05 25.38 2.77
CA ALA A 60 -10.26 26.02 1.48
C ALA A 60 -10.00 25.08 0.29
N ASP A 61 -9.11 24.09 0.46
CA ASP A 61 -8.85 23.08 -0.56
C ASP A 61 -9.93 21.99 -0.55
N ILE A 62 -10.45 21.60 0.63
CA ILE A 62 -11.53 20.62 0.76
C ILE A 62 -12.81 21.10 0.07
N GLN A 63 -13.19 22.37 0.27
CA GLN A 63 -14.43 22.95 -0.26
C GLN A 63 -14.54 22.91 -1.79
N LYS A 64 -13.40 22.90 -2.51
CA LYS A 64 -13.37 22.77 -3.98
C LYS A 64 -13.99 21.44 -4.46
N TYR A 65 -13.89 20.41 -3.63
CA TYR A 65 -14.18 19.03 -4.02
C TYR A 65 -15.50 18.48 -3.48
N GLU A 66 -16.06 19.07 -2.43
CA GLU A 66 -17.33 18.59 -1.86
C GLU A 66 -18.46 18.46 -2.88
N PRO A 67 -18.76 19.46 -3.73
CA PRO A 67 -19.85 19.35 -4.70
C PRO A 67 -19.66 18.20 -5.70
N ILE A 68 -18.40 17.83 -5.99
CA ILE A 68 -18.07 16.76 -6.92
C ILE A 68 -18.42 15.40 -6.31
N TYR A 69 -18.14 15.19 -5.03
CA TYR A 69 -18.29 13.86 -4.41
C TYR A 69 -19.67 13.60 -3.80
N GLN A 70 -20.55 14.59 -3.76
CA GLN A 70 -21.97 14.40 -3.41
C GLN A 70 -22.69 13.40 -4.34
N GLN A 71 -22.24 13.26 -5.59
CA GLN A 71 -22.80 12.29 -6.54
C GLN A 71 -22.51 10.83 -6.21
N GLY A 72 -21.54 10.56 -5.31
CA GLY A 72 -21.24 9.23 -4.81
C GLY A 72 -20.33 8.35 -5.68
N TRP A 73 -19.84 7.28 -5.05
CA TRP A 73 -18.86 6.38 -5.68
C TRP A 73 -19.39 5.68 -6.94
N ASP A 74 -20.67 5.31 -7.00
CA ASP A 74 -21.21 4.57 -8.15
C ASP A 74 -21.15 5.44 -9.43
N LYS A 75 -21.57 6.71 -9.34
CA LYS A 75 -21.47 7.68 -10.45
C LYS A 75 -20.03 8.08 -10.77
N ILE A 76 -19.18 8.22 -9.75
CA ILE A 76 -17.75 8.48 -9.96
C ILE A 76 -17.07 7.32 -10.69
N ARG A 77 -17.41 6.06 -10.38
CA ARG A 77 -16.89 4.86 -11.06
C ARG A 77 -17.27 4.84 -12.54
N GLU A 78 -18.54 5.10 -12.85
CA GLU A 78 -19.03 5.23 -14.24
C GLU A 78 -18.25 6.32 -15.00
N ALA A 79 -18.13 7.51 -14.41
CA ALA A 79 -17.42 8.64 -15.00
C ALA A 79 -15.92 8.37 -15.21
N ARG A 80 -15.25 7.73 -14.23
CA ARG A 80 -13.83 7.36 -14.33
C ARG A 80 -13.58 6.37 -15.45
N LEU A 81 -14.38 5.31 -15.56
CA LEU A 81 -14.22 4.35 -16.65
C LEU A 81 -14.46 5.01 -18.01
N ALA A 82 -15.49 5.86 -18.13
CA ALA A 82 -15.73 6.62 -19.36
C ALA A 82 -14.53 7.49 -19.74
N ARG A 83 -13.93 8.19 -18.77
CA ARG A 83 -12.74 9.03 -19.00
C ARG A 83 -11.51 8.19 -19.34
N GLN A 84 -11.27 7.07 -18.66
CA GLN A 84 -10.17 6.15 -18.97
C GLN A 84 -10.26 5.63 -20.40
N LYS A 85 -11.46 5.32 -20.89
CA LYS A 85 -11.69 4.92 -22.30
C LYS A 85 -11.40 6.05 -23.27
N GLN A 86 -11.81 7.29 -22.97
CA GLN A 86 -11.50 8.46 -23.80
C GLN A 86 -9.98 8.72 -23.89
N LEU A 87 -9.27 8.50 -22.79
CA LEU A 87 -7.81 8.67 -22.69
C LEU A 87 -7.02 7.47 -23.28
N GLY A 88 -7.69 6.37 -23.64
CA GLY A 88 -7.04 5.15 -24.12
C GLY A 88 -6.30 4.36 -23.04
N LEU A 89 -6.55 4.62 -21.76
CA LEU A 89 -5.92 3.91 -20.62
C LEU A 89 -6.43 2.48 -20.47
N VAL A 90 -7.63 2.20 -20.97
CA VAL A 90 -8.29 0.89 -20.94
C VAL A 90 -9.00 0.62 -22.27
N PRO A 91 -9.26 -0.66 -22.61
CA PRO A 91 -10.04 -1.01 -23.80
C PRO A 91 -11.42 -0.34 -23.84
N LYS A 92 -11.86 0.06 -25.04
CA LYS A 92 -13.14 0.79 -25.22
C LYS A 92 -14.35 -0.04 -24.80
N ASP A 93 -14.29 -1.34 -24.97
CA ASP A 93 -15.33 -2.32 -24.67
C ASP A 93 -15.30 -2.81 -23.21
N LEU A 94 -14.24 -2.48 -22.44
CA LEU A 94 -14.08 -2.91 -21.05
C LEU A 94 -15.32 -2.55 -20.22
N LYS A 95 -15.83 -3.52 -19.46
CA LYS A 95 -17.01 -3.34 -18.61
C LYS A 95 -16.58 -2.92 -17.20
N LEU A 96 -17.42 -2.12 -16.54
CA LEU A 96 -17.21 -1.78 -15.15
C LEU A 96 -17.47 -3.02 -14.30
N THR A 97 -16.57 -3.31 -13.36
CA THR A 97 -16.78 -4.39 -12.39
C THR A 97 -17.96 -4.07 -11.47
N PRO A 98 -18.61 -5.10 -10.88
CA PRO A 98 -19.52 -4.89 -9.77
C PRO A 98 -18.86 -4.11 -8.61
N ARG A 99 -19.65 -3.71 -7.62
CA ARG A 99 -19.06 -3.18 -6.38
C ARG A 99 -18.22 -4.28 -5.74
N SER A 100 -17.02 -3.92 -5.31
CA SER A 100 -16.11 -4.90 -4.72
C SER A 100 -16.68 -5.46 -3.42
N ASN A 101 -16.44 -6.74 -3.18
CA ASN A 101 -16.68 -7.39 -1.89
C ASN A 101 -15.73 -6.83 -0.81
N VAL A 102 -16.15 -6.85 0.46
CA VAL A 102 -15.32 -6.54 1.64
C VAL A 102 -14.84 -7.87 2.24
N PRO A 103 -13.65 -8.39 1.85
CA PRO A 103 -13.27 -9.75 2.20
C PRO A 103 -13.06 -9.89 3.70
N LYS A 104 -13.59 -10.96 4.30
CA LYS A 104 -13.50 -11.20 5.74
C LYS A 104 -12.06 -11.14 6.27
N ASN A 105 -11.85 -10.36 7.32
CA ASN A 105 -10.62 -10.26 8.09
C ASN A 105 -10.91 -10.01 9.58
N ALA A 106 -9.89 -10.04 10.44
CA ALA A 106 -10.07 -9.89 11.88
C ALA A 106 -10.69 -8.55 12.31
N ALA A 107 -10.54 -7.49 11.50
CA ALA A 107 -11.11 -6.19 11.79
C ALA A 107 -12.61 -6.14 11.42
N ASN A 108 -12.95 -6.54 10.20
CA ASN A 108 -14.29 -6.35 9.64
C ASN A 108 -15.32 -7.41 10.06
N THR A 109 -14.93 -8.52 10.69
CA THR A 109 -15.88 -9.48 11.28
C THR A 109 -16.75 -8.87 12.38
N ARG A 110 -16.30 -7.76 12.95
CA ARG A 110 -17.05 -6.94 13.92
C ARG A 110 -18.00 -5.95 13.25
N THR A 111 -17.93 -5.84 11.92
CA THR A 111 -18.83 -5.03 11.10
C THR A 111 -19.94 -5.90 10.52
N GLY A 112 -21.02 -5.28 10.07
CA GLY A 112 -22.06 -5.96 9.28
C GLY A 112 -21.67 -6.28 7.84
N TRP A 113 -20.42 -6.05 7.42
CA TRP A 113 -19.99 -6.03 6.01
C TRP A 113 -19.03 -7.14 5.59
N ALA A 114 -18.54 -7.98 6.51
CA ALA A 114 -17.66 -9.09 6.15
C ALA A 114 -18.30 -10.01 5.09
N ASP A 115 -17.55 -10.30 4.02
CA ASP A 115 -17.97 -11.08 2.85
C ASP A 115 -19.21 -10.52 2.11
N LYS A 116 -19.52 -9.22 2.28
CA LYS A 116 -20.57 -8.53 1.50
C LYS A 116 -19.98 -7.52 0.52
N ASP A 117 -20.70 -7.25 -0.54
CA ASP A 117 -20.36 -6.17 -1.46
C ASP A 117 -20.53 -4.80 -0.77
N ASN A 118 -19.69 -3.84 -1.17
CA ASN A 118 -19.89 -2.46 -0.77
C ASN A 118 -21.33 -2.01 -1.08
N PRO A 119 -21.96 -1.17 -0.23
CA PRO A 119 -23.32 -0.70 -0.44
C PRO A 119 -23.45 0.14 -1.71
N ALA A 120 -24.67 0.17 -2.25
CA ALA A 120 -25.04 1.18 -3.24
C ALA A 120 -25.02 2.56 -2.60
N TRP A 121 -24.46 3.55 -3.27
CA TRP A 121 -24.44 4.92 -2.74
C TRP A 121 -25.84 5.41 -2.39
N ASP A 122 -26.80 5.22 -3.30
CA ASP A 122 -28.17 5.69 -3.15
C ASP A 122 -28.97 4.94 -2.07
N SER A 123 -28.48 3.77 -1.62
CA SER A 123 -29.09 3.05 -0.49
C SER A 123 -28.74 3.64 0.88
N LEU A 124 -27.76 4.55 0.94
CA LEU A 124 -27.31 5.15 2.19
C LEU A 124 -28.19 6.33 2.60
N PRO A 125 -28.42 6.54 3.91
CA PRO A 125 -29.04 7.76 4.43
C PRO A 125 -28.31 9.05 3.99
N ALA A 126 -29.05 10.16 3.88
CA ALA A 126 -28.53 11.41 3.33
C ALA A 126 -27.39 12.02 4.16
N ASP A 127 -27.48 11.94 5.48
CA ASP A 127 -26.43 12.35 6.43
C ASP A 127 -25.14 11.52 6.24
N ARG A 128 -25.27 10.20 6.08
CA ARG A 128 -24.14 9.31 5.79
C ARG A 128 -23.50 9.64 4.44
N ARG A 129 -24.29 9.95 3.42
CA ARG A 129 -23.76 10.41 2.12
C ARG A 129 -22.99 11.72 2.25
N ALA A 130 -23.46 12.67 3.07
CA ALA A 130 -22.76 13.93 3.31
C ALA A 130 -21.40 13.72 4.01
N ASP A 131 -21.36 12.91 5.06
CA ASP A 131 -20.11 12.51 5.75
C ASP A 131 -19.10 11.87 4.79
N LEU A 132 -19.55 10.90 4.00
CA LEU A 132 -18.67 10.19 3.06
C LEU A 132 -18.22 11.08 1.89
N ALA A 133 -19.05 12.00 1.42
CA ALA A 133 -18.66 12.99 0.42
C ALA A 133 -17.59 13.93 0.96
N ARG A 134 -17.74 14.40 2.22
CA ARG A 134 -16.73 15.20 2.92
C ARG A 134 -15.41 14.44 3.02
N ARG A 135 -15.40 13.20 3.51
CA ARG A 135 -14.17 12.36 3.60
C ARG A 135 -13.44 12.23 2.26
N MET A 136 -14.17 12.01 1.17
CA MET A 136 -13.58 11.92 -0.17
C MET A 136 -13.09 13.28 -0.69
N ALA A 137 -13.76 14.38 -0.34
CA ALA A 137 -13.29 15.72 -0.63
C ALA A 137 -11.97 16.05 0.08
N VAL A 138 -11.80 15.61 1.34
CA VAL A 138 -10.52 15.71 2.05
C VAL A 138 -9.43 14.94 1.31
N PHE A 139 -9.70 13.69 0.92
CA PHE A 139 -8.75 12.89 0.15
C PHE A 139 -8.35 13.57 -1.17
N ALA A 140 -9.32 14.11 -1.91
CA ALA A 140 -9.04 14.79 -3.18
C ALA A 140 -8.20 16.06 -2.96
N ALA A 141 -8.48 16.82 -1.91
CA ALA A 141 -7.68 17.97 -1.53
C ALA A 141 -6.23 17.55 -1.17
N MET A 142 -6.02 16.43 -0.47
CA MET A 142 -4.67 15.90 -0.21
C MET A 142 -3.91 15.58 -1.51
N VAL A 143 -4.59 14.98 -2.50
CA VAL A 143 -4.00 14.70 -3.81
C VAL A 143 -3.66 15.99 -4.56
N ASP A 144 -4.55 17.00 -4.53
CA ASP A 144 -4.29 18.33 -5.11
C ASP A 144 -3.07 19.00 -4.46
N LYS A 145 -2.97 18.98 -3.12
CA LYS A 145 -1.78 19.49 -2.42
C LYS A 145 -0.51 18.76 -2.81
N MET A 146 -0.57 17.44 -2.98
CA MET A 146 0.57 16.65 -3.43
C MET A 146 0.99 17.02 -4.85
N ASP A 147 0.03 17.20 -5.77
CA ASP A 147 0.30 17.63 -7.14
C ASP A 147 0.96 19.02 -7.19
N GLN A 148 0.45 19.98 -6.41
CA GLN A 148 1.06 21.31 -6.26
C GLN A 148 2.50 21.21 -5.74
N ALA A 149 2.74 20.35 -4.73
CA ALA A 149 4.06 20.13 -4.15
C ALA A 149 5.04 19.49 -5.16
N VAL A 150 4.60 18.50 -5.94
CA VAL A 150 5.35 17.94 -7.07
C VAL A 150 5.65 19.02 -8.11
N GLY A 151 4.67 19.87 -8.43
CA GLY A 151 4.84 21.00 -9.35
C GLY A 151 5.95 21.95 -8.93
N ARG A 152 6.07 22.25 -7.62
CA ARG A 152 7.16 23.08 -7.09
C ARG A 152 8.54 22.45 -7.30
N VAL A 153 8.69 21.15 -7.02
CA VAL A 153 9.95 20.41 -7.23
C VAL A 153 10.32 20.38 -8.72
N VAL A 154 9.35 20.06 -9.59
CA VAL A 154 9.54 20.07 -11.05
C VAL A 154 9.93 21.46 -11.56
N ASN A 155 9.30 22.52 -11.06
CA ASN A 155 9.64 23.89 -11.42
C ASN A 155 11.07 24.26 -11.00
N HIS A 156 11.53 23.82 -9.83
CA HIS A 156 12.92 24.00 -9.41
C HIS A 156 13.90 23.30 -10.36
N LEU A 157 13.61 22.06 -10.77
CA LEU A 157 14.43 21.35 -11.77
C LEU A 157 14.48 22.10 -13.11
N LYS A 158 13.38 22.72 -13.54
CA LYS A 158 13.35 23.54 -14.77
C LYS A 158 14.17 24.81 -14.63
N GLN A 159 14.00 25.53 -13.52
CA GLN A 159 14.73 26.78 -13.24
C GLN A 159 16.24 26.57 -13.14
N THR A 160 16.67 25.39 -12.68
CA THR A 160 18.08 25.02 -12.53
C THR A 160 18.65 24.31 -13.76
N GLY A 161 17.86 24.14 -14.83
CA GLY A 161 18.30 23.49 -16.07
C GLY A 161 18.50 21.96 -15.98
N GLN A 162 18.05 21.31 -14.90
CA GLN A 162 18.24 19.88 -14.67
C GLN A 162 17.08 19.01 -15.16
N TYR A 163 15.93 19.62 -15.47
CA TYR A 163 14.69 18.89 -15.78
C TYR A 163 14.83 17.87 -16.91
N ASP A 164 15.47 18.25 -18.01
CA ASP A 164 15.49 17.43 -19.23
C ASP A 164 16.32 16.14 -19.08
N ASN A 165 17.35 16.17 -18.23
CA ASN A 165 18.18 15.00 -17.94
C ASN A 165 17.82 14.31 -16.61
N THR A 166 16.68 14.65 -16.01
CA THR A 166 16.18 13.97 -14.81
C THR A 166 15.21 12.86 -15.21
N LEU A 167 15.48 11.62 -14.80
CA LEU A 167 14.53 10.53 -14.87
C LEU A 167 13.59 10.58 -13.66
N ILE A 168 12.33 10.92 -13.91
CA ILE A 168 11.28 11.03 -12.91
C ILE A 168 10.36 9.81 -13.00
N PHE A 169 10.20 9.12 -11.88
CA PHE A 169 9.16 8.13 -11.66
C PHE A 169 8.12 8.69 -10.70
N PHE A 170 6.86 8.69 -11.08
CA PHE A 170 5.74 8.98 -10.20
C PHE A 170 4.81 7.77 -10.13
N LEU A 171 4.56 7.26 -8.93
CA LEU A 171 3.74 6.08 -8.71
C LEU A 171 3.04 6.08 -7.35
N SER A 172 1.98 5.27 -7.24
CA SER A 172 1.41 4.87 -5.95
C SER A 172 2.09 3.60 -5.44
N ASP A 173 2.23 3.45 -4.13
CA ASP A 173 2.88 2.31 -3.47
C ASP A 173 2.00 1.05 -3.43
N ASN A 174 0.68 1.23 -3.46
CA ASN A 174 -0.34 0.17 -3.59
C ASN A 174 -1.66 0.74 -4.13
N GLY A 175 -2.65 -0.14 -4.32
CA GLY A 175 -4.01 0.24 -4.65
C GLY A 175 -4.71 1.04 -3.55
N ALA A 176 -5.93 1.51 -3.81
CA ALA A 176 -6.64 2.38 -2.87
C ALA A 176 -6.82 1.74 -1.48
N CYS A 177 -6.57 2.53 -0.44
CA CYS A 177 -6.77 2.20 0.97
C CYS A 177 -8.25 1.90 1.23
N ALA A 178 -8.59 0.77 1.84
CA ALA A 178 -9.98 0.31 2.00
C ALA A 178 -10.37 0.01 3.44
N GLU A 179 -9.48 0.37 4.37
CA GLU A 179 -9.40 -0.20 5.69
C GLU A 179 -10.76 -0.26 6.42
N TRP A 180 -11.10 -1.53 6.65
CA TRP A 180 -12.01 -2.18 7.61
C TRP A 180 -13.51 -2.08 7.40
N ASP A 181 -14.03 -0.97 6.87
CA ASP A 181 -15.47 -0.78 6.69
C ASP A 181 -15.75 0.05 5.41
N PRO A 182 -16.90 -0.14 4.73
CA PRO A 182 -17.29 0.70 3.61
C PRO A 182 -17.26 2.20 3.89
N PHE A 183 -17.44 2.60 5.15
CA PHE A 183 -17.50 3.99 5.57
C PHE A 183 -16.18 4.52 6.17
N GLY A 184 -15.16 3.66 6.25
CA GLY A 184 -13.85 3.99 6.80
C GLY A 184 -13.83 3.84 8.31
N PHE A 185 -13.04 4.67 8.98
CA PHE A 185 -12.92 4.64 10.43
C PHE A 185 -12.62 6.03 11.01
N ASP A 186 -12.71 6.10 12.34
CA ASP A 186 -12.42 7.28 13.16
C ASP A 186 -11.53 6.90 14.35
N VAL A 187 -10.80 7.88 14.90
CA VAL A 187 -9.94 7.82 16.11
C VAL A 187 -8.68 6.96 15.95
N SER A 188 -8.81 5.74 15.42
CA SER A 188 -7.70 4.81 15.20
C SER A 188 -8.04 3.84 14.07
N SER A 189 -7.02 3.24 13.45
CA SER A 189 -7.20 2.20 12.43
C SER A 189 -7.94 0.99 13.02
N SER A 190 -9.25 0.95 12.82
CA SER A 190 -10.19 0.00 13.42
C SER A 190 -11.48 -0.06 12.60
N PRO A 191 -12.38 -1.03 12.76
CA PRO A 191 -13.68 -1.01 12.06
C PRO A 191 -14.66 0.06 12.58
N ASN A 192 -14.28 0.87 13.57
CA ASN A 192 -15.17 1.85 14.17
C ASN A 192 -15.20 3.13 13.32
N ASN A 193 -16.38 3.48 12.79
CA ASN A 193 -16.62 4.76 12.14
C ASN A 193 -17.69 5.56 12.90
N VAL A 194 -17.54 6.88 12.90
CA VAL A 194 -18.47 7.84 13.49
C VAL A 194 -19.21 8.55 12.34
N LEU A 195 -20.53 8.71 12.49
CA LEU A 195 -21.31 9.53 11.58
C LEU A 195 -21.19 11.00 11.98
N HIS A 196 -20.59 11.81 11.11
CA HIS A 196 -20.50 13.27 11.30
C HIS A 196 -21.65 13.96 10.58
N THR A 197 -22.31 14.93 11.22
CA THR A 197 -23.47 15.64 10.64
C THR A 197 -23.41 17.13 10.93
N GLY A 198 -24.16 17.93 10.16
CA GLY A 198 -24.30 19.37 10.43
C GLY A 198 -22.95 20.09 10.54
N ALA A 199 -22.72 20.76 11.67
CA ALA A 199 -21.49 21.50 11.93
C ALA A 199 -20.26 20.57 12.12
N ASP A 200 -20.46 19.34 12.60
CA ASP A 200 -19.38 18.39 12.88
C ASP A 200 -18.66 17.93 11.61
N LEU A 201 -19.32 18.00 10.44
CA LEU A 201 -18.69 17.70 9.14
C LEU A 201 -17.41 18.52 8.90
N LYS A 202 -17.36 19.76 9.40
CA LYS A 202 -16.17 20.62 9.25
C LYS A 202 -14.96 20.13 10.03
N THR A 203 -15.17 19.27 11.04
CA THR A 203 -14.06 18.67 11.79
C THR A 203 -13.38 17.55 11.01
N VAL A 204 -14.08 16.92 10.07
CA VAL A 204 -13.53 15.88 9.19
C VAL A 204 -12.50 16.52 8.25
N GLY A 205 -11.23 16.13 8.42
CA GLY A 205 -10.09 16.68 7.65
C GLY A 205 -9.31 17.77 8.37
N ALA A 206 -9.81 18.27 9.50
CA ALA A 206 -9.13 19.30 10.30
C ALA A 206 -8.08 18.70 11.25
N PRO A 207 -7.12 19.50 11.76
CA PRO A 207 -6.23 19.09 12.83
C PRO A 207 -7.01 18.53 14.03
N GLY A 208 -6.52 17.42 14.60
CA GLY A 208 -7.18 16.71 15.70
C GLY A 208 -8.20 15.66 15.26
N SER A 209 -8.64 15.63 14.00
CA SER A 209 -9.40 14.51 13.44
C SER A 209 -8.50 13.32 13.11
N TYR A 210 -9.05 12.11 13.05
CA TYR A 210 -8.33 10.92 12.60
C TYR A 210 -9.29 10.03 11.82
N VAL A 211 -9.36 10.21 10.49
CA VAL A 211 -10.38 9.57 9.65
C VAL A 211 -9.79 8.87 8.42
N SER A 212 -10.49 7.86 7.92
CA SER A 212 -10.29 7.26 6.58
C SER A 212 -11.60 7.29 5.78
N TYR A 213 -11.54 7.03 4.46
CA TYR A 213 -12.71 7.13 3.57
C TYR A 213 -13.44 5.79 3.32
N GLY A 214 -12.87 4.64 3.70
CA GLY A 214 -13.49 3.31 3.58
C GLY A 214 -13.45 2.61 2.22
N SER A 215 -13.86 1.35 2.22
CA SER A 215 -13.80 0.48 1.02
C SER A 215 -14.72 0.91 -0.12
N GLY A 216 -15.80 1.66 0.15
CA GLY A 216 -16.69 2.19 -0.88
C GLY A 216 -15.95 3.16 -1.81
N TRP A 217 -15.27 4.15 -1.23
CA TRP A 217 -14.42 5.07 -1.99
C TRP A 217 -13.14 4.40 -2.51
N ALA A 218 -12.60 3.39 -1.82
CA ALA A 218 -11.47 2.60 -2.31
C ALA A 218 -11.80 1.89 -3.63
N ASN A 219 -12.98 1.27 -3.72
CA ASN A 219 -13.45 0.65 -4.95
C ASN A 219 -13.58 1.68 -6.09
N ALA A 220 -14.00 2.90 -5.77
CA ALA A 220 -14.01 3.99 -6.74
C ALA A 220 -12.60 4.40 -7.18
N GLY A 221 -11.65 4.48 -6.25
CA GLY A 221 -10.25 4.79 -6.53
C GLY A 221 -9.60 3.79 -7.49
N ASN A 222 -9.95 2.52 -7.36
CA ASN A 222 -9.38 1.43 -8.17
C ASN A 222 -10.11 1.17 -9.49
N THR A 223 -11.07 2.02 -9.88
CA THR A 223 -11.82 1.84 -11.13
C THR A 223 -10.88 1.55 -12.31
N PRO A 224 -11.10 0.46 -13.08
CA PRO A 224 -12.23 -0.46 -13.04
C PRO A 224 -12.01 -1.74 -12.21
N PHE A 225 -10.86 -1.90 -11.57
CA PHE A 225 -10.46 -3.14 -10.92
C PHE A 225 -11.25 -3.44 -9.64
N ARG A 226 -11.32 -4.72 -9.29
CA ARG A 226 -11.90 -5.19 -8.03
C ARG A 226 -10.86 -5.19 -6.90
N LEU A 227 -11.37 -5.10 -5.68
CA LEU A 227 -10.60 -5.06 -4.43
C LEU A 227 -9.60 -3.90 -4.38
N TYR A 228 -8.68 -3.95 -3.43
CA TYR A 228 -7.96 -2.80 -2.89
C TYR A 228 -6.61 -3.19 -2.30
N LYS A 229 -5.92 -2.22 -1.68
CA LYS A 229 -4.76 -2.46 -0.80
C LYS A 229 -4.97 -3.70 0.07
N HIS A 230 -3.88 -4.43 0.33
CA HIS A 230 -3.78 -5.76 0.97
C HIS A 230 -3.99 -6.96 0.06
N TYR A 231 -4.68 -6.79 -1.06
CA TYR A 231 -5.09 -7.90 -1.93
C TYR A 231 -4.24 -8.00 -3.19
N ALA A 232 -4.02 -9.23 -3.68
CA ALA A 232 -3.19 -9.51 -4.85
C ALA A 232 -3.94 -9.37 -6.20
N GLN A 233 -5.25 -9.08 -6.14
CA GLN A 233 -6.08 -8.70 -7.28
C GLN A 233 -5.65 -7.35 -7.85
N GLU A 234 -6.00 -7.06 -9.10
CA GLU A 234 -5.50 -5.86 -9.80
C GLU A 234 -5.82 -4.56 -9.07
N GLY A 235 -6.93 -4.48 -8.33
CA GLY A 235 -7.23 -3.29 -7.53
C GLY A 235 -6.29 -3.05 -6.35
N GLY A 236 -5.55 -4.06 -5.89
CA GLY A 236 -4.54 -3.91 -4.85
C GLY A 236 -3.12 -3.67 -5.36
N ILE A 237 -2.80 -4.13 -6.57
CA ILE A 237 -1.41 -4.16 -7.08
C ILE A 237 -1.18 -3.35 -8.36
N ARG A 238 -2.24 -3.00 -9.12
CA ARG A 238 -2.10 -2.22 -10.35
C ARG A 238 -2.21 -0.73 -10.05
N THR A 239 -1.06 -0.11 -9.82
CA THR A 239 -0.93 1.31 -9.52
C THR A 239 -0.56 2.14 -10.75
N PRO A 240 -0.85 3.45 -10.76
CA PRO A 240 -0.34 4.32 -11.81
C PRO A 240 1.18 4.40 -11.73
N LEU A 241 1.84 4.41 -12.90
CA LEU A 241 3.24 4.76 -13.07
C LEU A 241 3.36 5.77 -14.23
N ILE A 242 3.92 6.94 -13.95
CA ILE A 242 4.31 7.91 -14.96
C ILE A 242 5.84 7.97 -14.97
N VAL A 243 6.41 7.84 -16.16
CA VAL A 243 7.85 7.99 -16.39
C VAL A 243 8.09 9.21 -17.27
N HIS A 244 8.98 10.09 -16.84
CA HIS A 244 9.34 11.29 -17.57
C HIS A 244 10.87 11.46 -17.59
N TRP A 245 11.47 11.49 -18.78
CA TRP A 245 12.90 11.74 -18.97
C TRP A 245 13.18 12.23 -20.42
N PRO A 246 13.08 13.54 -20.68
CA PRO A 246 13.09 14.09 -22.04
C PRO A 246 14.33 13.71 -22.86
N GLN A 247 15.52 13.68 -22.24
CA GLN A 247 16.75 13.32 -22.96
C GLN A 247 16.93 11.81 -23.17
N GLY A 248 16.34 10.98 -22.31
CA GLY A 248 16.60 9.53 -22.32
C GLY A 248 15.49 8.65 -22.87
N LEU A 249 14.22 9.06 -22.79
CA LEU A 249 13.11 8.32 -23.43
C LEU A 249 13.19 8.46 -24.97
N LYS A 250 13.00 7.35 -25.69
CA LYS A 250 12.83 7.35 -27.16
C LYS A 250 11.39 7.08 -27.59
N THR A 251 10.51 6.77 -26.64
CA THR A 251 9.07 6.74 -26.87
C THR A 251 8.54 8.14 -27.13
N LYS A 252 7.40 8.23 -27.84
CA LYS A 252 6.72 9.52 -28.03
C LYS A 252 6.20 10.03 -26.69
N ALA A 253 6.25 11.35 -26.47
CA ALA A 253 5.63 11.97 -25.31
C ALA A 253 4.14 11.57 -25.24
N GLY A 254 3.67 11.18 -24.05
CA GLY A 254 2.31 10.68 -23.83
C GLY A 254 2.05 9.25 -24.32
N ALA A 255 3.08 8.50 -24.75
CA ALA A 255 2.91 7.09 -25.08
C ALA A 255 2.45 6.27 -23.86
N LEU A 256 1.55 5.32 -24.10
CA LEU A 256 1.06 4.37 -23.10
C LEU A 256 1.70 3.00 -23.33
N THR A 257 1.97 2.28 -22.24
CA THR A 257 2.45 0.90 -22.28
C THR A 257 1.58 0.00 -21.40
N THR A 258 1.36 -1.23 -21.85
CA THR A 258 0.67 -2.29 -21.10
C THR A 258 1.62 -3.40 -20.67
N ILE A 259 2.94 -3.21 -20.86
CA ILE A 259 3.96 -4.17 -20.42
C ILE A 259 3.94 -4.23 -18.89
N PRO A 260 3.74 -5.41 -18.28
CA PRO A 260 3.77 -5.56 -16.83
C PRO A 260 5.15 -5.20 -16.26
N ALA A 261 5.15 -4.29 -15.28
CA ALA A 261 6.30 -3.91 -14.49
C ALA A 261 5.97 -4.04 -13.00
N ALA A 262 6.98 -4.23 -12.17
CA ALA A 262 6.88 -4.31 -10.72
C ALA A 262 7.98 -3.47 -10.07
N VAL A 263 7.76 -3.03 -8.83
CA VAL A 263 8.71 -2.17 -8.08
C VAL A 263 10.16 -2.71 -8.08
N PRO A 264 10.43 -4.04 -7.97
CA PRO A 264 11.79 -4.56 -8.05
C PRO A 264 12.56 -4.16 -9.32
N ASP A 265 11.87 -3.84 -10.42
CA ASP A 265 12.47 -3.44 -11.70
C ASP A 265 13.24 -2.13 -11.63
N PHE A 266 12.97 -1.27 -10.66
CA PHE A 266 13.63 0.02 -10.56
C PHE A 266 15.12 -0.12 -10.25
N MET A 267 15.51 -1.07 -9.38
CA MET A 267 16.91 -1.28 -9.05
C MET A 267 17.78 -1.64 -10.26
N PRO A 268 17.50 -2.72 -11.04
CA PRO A 268 18.29 -3.04 -12.23
C PRO A 268 18.21 -1.94 -13.30
N THR A 269 17.09 -1.21 -13.40
CA THR A 269 16.97 -0.05 -14.29
C THR A 269 17.95 1.07 -13.92
N LEU A 270 17.99 1.45 -12.64
CA LEU A 270 18.86 2.54 -12.15
C LEU A 270 20.34 2.13 -12.18
N VAL A 271 20.66 0.87 -11.87
CA VAL A 271 22.03 0.34 -12.01
C VAL A 271 22.49 0.43 -13.46
N GLN A 272 21.67 -0.02 -14.41
CA GLN A 272 22.00 0.06 -15.84
C GLN A 272 22.19 1.51 -16.31
N LEU A 273 21.30 2.42 -15.93
CA LEU A 273 21.34 3.82 -16.40
C LEU A 273 22.47 4.63 -15.76
N SER A 274 22.87 4.30 -14.53
CA SER A 274 24.01 4.94 -13.86
C SER A 274 25.37 4.45 -14.36
N GLY A 275 25.42 3.35 -15.14
CA GLY A 275 26.66 2.66 -15.49
C GLY A 275 27.34 1.98 -14.30
N GLY A 276 26.62 1.84 -13.18
CA GLY A 276 27.11 1.18 -11.97
C GLY A 276 27.10 -0.35 -12.08
N ALA A 277 27.78 -0.99 -11.13
CA ALA A 277 27.67 -2.43 -10.91
C ALA A 277 26.92 -2.69 -9.60
N TYR A 278 25.96 -3.60 -9.62
CA TYR A 278 25.31 -4.03 -8.39
C TYR A 278 26.29 -4.91 -7.59
N PRO A 279 26.56 -4.57 -6.32
CA PRO A 279 27.57 -5.28 -5.54
C PRO A 279 27.12 -6.71 -5.18
N LYS A 280 28.07 -7.63 -5.05
CA LYS A 280 27.81 -8.97 -4.49
C LYS A 280 27.90 -8.99 -2.95
N GLU A 281 28.61 -8.01 -2.39
CA GLU A 281 28.87 -7.91 -0.96
C GLU A 281 28.79 -6.46 -0.48
N ARG A 282 28.40 -6.26 0.78
CA ARG A 282 28.41 -4.95 1.44
C ARG A 282 28.87 -5.10 2.88
N GLY A 283 29.96 -4.42 3.23
CA GLY A 283 30.55 -4.49 4.57
C GLY A 283 30.99 -5.91 4.96
N GLY A 284 31.52 -6.69 4.01
CA GLY A 284 31.98 -8.07 4.23
C GLY A 284 30.88 -9.14 4.23
N ASN A 285 29.61 -8.75 4.03
CA ASN A 285 28.49 -9.70 3.96
C ASN A 285 28.00 -9.84 2.52
N SER A 286 27.74 -11.07 2.07
CA SER A 286 27.05 -11.32 0.79
C SER A 286 25.65 -10.73 0.81
N ILE A 287 25.23 -10.14 -0.31
CA ILE A 287 23.88 -9.58 -0.47
C ILE A 287 23.12 -10.29 -1.58
N LEU A 288 21.79 -10.21 -1.52
CA LEU A 288 20.92 -10.79 -2.54
C LEU A 288 21.11 -10.07 -3.88
N PRO A 289 21.09 -10.80 -5.01
CA PRO A 289 21.09 -10.20 -6.34
C PRO A 289 19.85 -9.32 -6.54
N THR A 290 19.90 -8.40 -7.50
CA THR A 290 18.71 -7.63 -7.89
C THR A 290 17.60 -8.55 -8.35
N GLN A 291 16.40 -8.31 -7.85
CA GLN A 291 15.18 -8.89 -8.37
C GLN A 291 14.63 -8.03 -9.51
N GLY A 292 13.76 -8.60 -10.34
CA GLY A 292 13.13 -7.87 -11.45
C GLY A 292 14.01 -7.76 -12.70
N ALA A 293 13.60 -6.90 -13.63
CA ALA A 293 14.25 -6.71 -14.92
C ALA A 293 14.33 -5.21 -15.24
N SER A 294 15.41 -4.79 -15.88
CA SER A 294 15.56 -3.39 -16.29
C SER A 294 14.46 -2.97 -17.27
N LEU A 295 13.86 -1.79 -17.03
CA LEU A 295 12.85 -1.16 -17.85
C LEU A 295 13.43 -0.36 -19.02
N VAL A 296 14.76 -0.28 -19.14
CA VAL A 296 15.43 0.44 -20.24
C VAL A 296 14.89 0.02 -21.62
N PRO A 297 14.68 -1.28 -21.94
CA PRO A 297 14.09 -1.65 -23.23
C PRO A 297 12.72 -1.01 -23.48
N VAL A 298 11.88 -0.84 -22.45
CA VAL A 298 10.57 -0.19 -22.55
C VAL A 298 10.73 1.30 -22.84
N PHE A 299 11.71 1.96 -22.24
CA PHE A 299 12.04 3.38 -22.50
C PHE A 299 12.50 3.62 -23.95
N GLN A 300 13.03 2.58 -24.59
CA GLN A 300 13.42 2.58 -26.01
C GLN A 300 12.29 2.14 -26.96
N GLY A 301 11.07 1.90 -26.45
CA GLY A 301 9.93 1.42 -27.23
C GLY A 301 9.95 -0.09 -27.53
N GLY A 302 10.85 -0.84 -26.90
CA GLY A 302 10.97 -2.28 -27.00
C GLY A 302 10.08 -3.05 -26.01
N LYS A 303 10.40 -4.34 -25.82
CA LYS A 303 9.70 -5.27 -24.92
C LYS A 303 10.65 -5.78 -23.85
N LEU A 304 10.07 -6.28 -22.75
CA LEU A 304 10.80 -7.07 -21.75
C LEU A 304 10.82 -8.55 -22.17
N ALA A 305 11.85 -9.27 -21.73
CA ALA A 305 11.87 -10.73 -21.83
C ALA A 305 10.72 -11.34 -21.01
N PRO A 306 10.16 -12.48 -21.44
CA PRO A 306 9.18 -13.21 -20.64
C PRO A 306 9.74 -13.56 -19.26
N ARG A 307 8.90 -13.41 -18.23
CA ARG A 307 9.26 -13.69 -16.84
C ARG A 307 8.02 -13.86 -15.98
N LEU A 308 8.22 -14.43 -14.80
CA LEU A 308 7.22 -14.49 -13.75
C LEU A 308 7.21 -13.19 -12.95
N ILE A 309 6.02 -12.77 -12.53
CA ILE A 309 5.82 -11.79 -11.46
C ILE A 309 5.02 -12.47 -10.38
N CYS A 310 5.63 -12.67 -9.22
CA CYS A 310 5.02 -13.35 -8.08
C CYS A 310 4.90 -12.39 -6.90
N MET A 311 3.85 -12.56 -6.10
CA MET A 311 3.66 -11.82 -4.86
C MET A 311 3.00 -12.71 -3.80
N GLU A 312 3.35 -12.44 -2.55
CA GLU A 312 2.62 -12.89 -1.37
C GLU A 312 2.50 -11.70 -0.42
N HIS A 313 1.31 -11.51 0.12
CA HIS A 313 1.09 -10.56 1.20
C HIS A 313 -0.12 -10.99 2.03
N GLU A 314 0.07 -11.12 3.34
CA GLU A 314 -1.00 -11.41 4.28
C GLU A 314 -1.76 -12.73 4.02
N GLY A 315 -1.12 -13.70 3.35
CA GLY A 315 -1.67 -14.96 2.88
C GLY A 315 -2.35 -14.87 1.51
N ASN A 316 -2.55 -13.65 0.98
CA ASN A 316 -2.97 -13.44 -0.40
C ASN A 316 -1.77 -13.68 -1.32
N ARG A 317 -2.01 -14.29 -2.47
CA ARG A 317 -0.94 -14.76 -3.35
C ARG A 317 -1.29 -14.61 -4.81
N MET A 318 -0.30 -14.31 -5.64
CA MET A 318 -0.44 -14.33 -7.09
C MET A 318 0.85 -14.71 -7.81
N VAL A 319 0.69 -15.27 -8.99
CA VAL A 319 1.73 -15.40 -10.01
C VAL A 319 1.17 -14.96 -11.35
N ARG A 320 1.95 -14.19 -12.10
CA ARG A 320 1.66 -13.81 -13.47
C ARG A 320 2.74 -14.35 -14.40
N ASP A 321 2.31 -15.08 -15.42
CA ASP A 321 3.12 -15.61 -16.51
C ASP A 321 2.56 -15.08 -17.84
N GLY A 322 3.18 -14.00 -18.34
CA GLY A 322 2.69 -13.25 -19.49
C GLY A 322 1.27 -12.71 -19.27
N ASP A 323 0.33 -13.19 -20.09
CA ASP A 323 -1.08 -12.81 -20.04
C ASP A 323 -1.89 -13.62 -19.03
N TRP A 324 -1.32 -14.66 -18.42
CA TRP A 324 -2.02 -15.48 -17.44
C TRP A 324 -1.71 -15.02 -16.02
N LYS A 325 -2.74 -14.88 -15.20
CA LYS A 325 -2.62 -14.58 -13.78
C LYS A 325 -3.35 -15.64 -12.96
N LEU A 326 -2.65 -16.24 -12.03
CA LEU A 326 -3.22 -17.06 -10.97
C LEU A 326 -3.21 -16.24 -9.68
N VAL A 327 -4.35 -16.13 -8.99
CA VAL A 327 -4.49 -15.30 -7.78
C VAL A 327 -5.41 -15.97 -6.78
N ALA A 328 -5.14 -15.78 -5.49
CA ALA A 328 -6.00 -16.26 -4.42
C ALA A 328 -5.98 -15.32 -3.22
N LEU A 329 -7.14 -15.18 -2.58
CA LEU A 329 -7.23 -14.62 -1.24
C LEU A 329 -6.67 -15.61 -0.22
N ASN A 330 -6.28 -15.10 0.95
CA ASN A 330 -5.84 -15.94 2.07
C ASN A 330 -6.88 -17.03 2.40
N GLY A 331 -6.43 -18.28 2.45
CA GLY A 331 -7.27 -19.45 2.74
C GLY A 331 -8.33 -19.78 1.68
N LYS A 332 -8.31 -19.13 0.50
CA LYS A 332 -9.22 -19.41 -0.62
C LYS A 332 -8.51 -20.20 -1.74
N PRO A 333 -9.29 -20.93 -2.58
CA PRO A 333 -8.74 -21.59 -3.75
C PRO A 333 -8.16 -20.58 -4.75
N TRP A 334 -7.34 -21.10 -5.66
CA TRP A 334 -6.82 -20.34 -6.78
C TRP A 334 -7.92 -20.01 -7.78
N GLU A 335 -7.90 -18.77 -8.27
CA GLU A 335 -8.65 -18.30 -9.43
C GLU A 335 -7.66 -18.02 -10.56
N LEU A 336 -8.04 -18.33 -11.80
CA LEU A 336 -7.20 -18.17 -13.00
C LEU A 336 -7.85 -17.20 -13.98
N TYR A 337 -7.08 -16.20 -14.43
CA TYR A 337 -7.56 -15.17 -15.36
C TYR A 337 -6.61 -15.03 -16.55
N ASN A 338 -7.20 -14.74 -17.72
CA ASN A 338 -6.46 -14.27 -18.89
C ASN A 338 -6.53 -12.73 -18.93
N MET A 339 -5.45 -12.07 -18.56
CA MET A 339 -5.36 -10.62 -18.39
C MET A 339 -5.41 -9.84 -19.70
N ALA A 340 -5.16 -10.48 -20.85
CA ALA A 340 -5.30 -9.83 -22.16
C ALA A 340 -6.78 -9.60 -22.50
N ASN A 341 -7.65 -10.54 -22.12
CA ASN A 341 -9.08 -10.51 -22.44
C ASN A 341 -9.96 -10.09 -21.25
N ASP A 342 -9.47 -10.28 -20.03
CA ASP A 342 -10.15 -9.95 -18.78
C ASP A 342 -9.16 -9.27 -17.81
N PRO A 343 -8.81 -7.99 -18.06
CA PRO A 343 -7.90 -7.25 -17.19
C PRO A 343 -8.53 -6.90 -15.83
N THR A 344 -9.78 -7.26 -15.61
CA THR A 344 -10.57 -6.96 -14.41
C THR A 344 -10.80 -8.15 -13.48
N GLU A 345 -10.39 -9.35 -13.89
CA GLU A 345 -10.49 -10.60 -13.10
C GLU A 345 -11.94 -10.99 -12.76
N MET A 346 -12.80 -11.02 -13.78
CA MET A 346 -14.23 -11.33 -13.65
C MET A 346 -14.61 -12.75 -14.10
N ARG A 347 -13.82 -13.39 -14.96
CA ARG A 347 -14.06 -14.73 -15.47
C ARG A 347 -12.99 -15.69 -14.99
N ASP A 348 -13.26 -16.34 -13.87
CA ASP A 348 -12.39 -17.41 -13.38
C ASP A 348 -12.42 -18.62 -14.34
N LEU A 349 -11.23 -19.04 -14.76
CA LEU A 349 -10.98 -20.13 -15.68
C LEU A 349 -10.35 -21.35 -14.98
N ALA A 350 -10.21 -21.34 -13.65
CA ALA A 350 -9.51 -22.39 -12.92
C ALA A 350 -10.08 -23.79 -13.19
N VAL A 351 -11.41 -23.93 -13.18
CA VAL A 351 -12.11 -25.19 -13.49
C VAL A 351 -11.93 -25.58 -14.96
N ALA A 352 -11.89 -24.61 -15.87
CA ALA A 352 -11.78 -24.85 -17.30
C ALA A 352 -10.33 -25.14 -17.77
N GLN A 353 -9.32 -24.74 -16.99
CA GLN A 353 -7.90 -24.94 -17.30
C GLN A 353 -7.10 -25.46 -16.09
N PRO A 354 -7.43 -26.67 -15.58
CA PRO A 354 -6.80 -27.21 -14.38
C PRO A 354 -5.30 -27.49 -14.55
N GLU A 355 -4.84 -27.84 -15.75
CA GLU A 355 -3.41 -28.04 -16.04
C GLU A 355 -2.61 -26.75 -15.86
N ARG A 356 -3.16 -25.61 -16.32
CA ARG A 356 -2.52 -24.29 -16.15
C ARG A 356 -2.49 -23.86 -14.68
N VAL A 357 -3.57 -24.13 -13.94
CA VAL A 357 -3.58 -23.89 -12.49
C VAL A 357 -2.47 -24.69 -11.81
N THR A 358 -2.34 -25.98 -12.12
CA THR A 358 -1.28 -26.83 -11.58
C THR A 358 0.10 -26.26 -11.91
N GLN A 359 0.37 -25.96 -13.18
CA GLN A 359 1.65 -25.40 -13.62
C GLN A 359 1.99 -24.07 -12.91
N MET A 360 1.07 -23.12 -12.91
CA MET A 360 1.31 -21.79 -12.33
C MET A 360 1.40 -21.85 -10.80
N SER A 361 0.61 -22.69 -10.14
CA SER A 361 0.73 -22.88 -8.69
C SER A 361 2.10 -23.44 -8.30
N ALA A 362 2.68 -24.35 -9.11
CA ALA A 362 4.03 -24.84 -8.90
C ALA A 362 5.10 -23.75 -9.14
N GLN A 363 4.93 -22.91 -10.17
CA GLN A 363 5.79 -21.74 -10.39
C GLN A 363 5.77 -20.77 -9.19
N TRP A 364 4.59 -20.49 -8.65
CA TRP A 364 4.44 -19.66 -7.46
C TRP A 364 5.12 -20.31 -6.24
N GLN A 365 4.94 -21.62 -6.05
CA GLN A 365 5.54 -22.36 -4.92
C GLN A 365 7.07 -22.31 -4.96
N SER A 366 7.69 -22.54 -6.14
CA SER A 366 9.15 -22.42 -6.31
C SER A 366 9.64 -21.03 -5.91
N TRP A 367 8.96 -19.98 -6.40
CA TRP A 367 9.30 -18.60 -6.03
C TRP A 367 9.11 -18.32 -4.54
N ALA A 368 8.06 -18.87 -3.93
CA ALA A 368 7.75 -18.69 -2.51
C ALA A 368 8.85 -19.30 -1.63
N GLU A 369 9.34 -20.50 -1.97
CA GLU A 369 10.45 -21.17 -1.30
C GLU A 369 11.76 -20.36 -1.44
N GLU A 370 12.10 -19.92 -2.66
CA GLU A 370 13.26 -19.07 -2.92
C GLU A 370 13.20 -17.73 -2.17
N SER A 371 12.00 -17.20 -1.98
CA SER A 371 11.74 -15.92 -1.31
C SER A 371 11.54 -16.07 0.20
N ASN A 372 11.65 -17.28 0.75
CA ASN A 372 11.40 -17.59 2.17
C ASN A 372 10.03 -17.11 2.66
N VAL A 373 8.99 -17.24 1.82
CA VAL A 373 7.61 -16.96 2.21
C VAL A 373 7.21 -17.93 3.32
N VAL A 374 6.80 -17.39 4.46
CA VAL A 374 6.21 -18.18 5.55
C VAL A 374 4.70 -18.07 5.42
N HIS A 375 4.02 -19.18 5.16
CA HIS A 375 2.58 -19.13 4.96
C HIS A 375 1.89 -18.63 6.24
N ARG A 376 0.96 -17.68 6.11
CA ARG A 376 0.22 -17.14 7.27
C ARG A 376 -0.49 -18.22 8.09
N ALA A 377 -0.88 -19.34 7.48
CA ALA A 377 -1.44 -20.51 8.17
C ALA A 377 -0.39 -21.25 9.02
N GLU A 378 0.88 -21.25 8.61
CA GLU A 378 2.02 -21.84 9.33
C GLU A 378 2.59 -20.86 10.37
N ALA A 379 2.58 -19.55 10.07
CA ALA A 379 2.96 -18.47 10.99
C ALA A 379 1.89 -18.18 12.05
N ALA A 380 0.64 -18.58 11.80
CA ALA A 380 -0.35 -18.82 12.85
C ALA A 380 0.04 -20.09 13.61
N GLY A 381 1.25 -20.09 14.19
CA GLY A 381 1.71 -21.12 15.10
C GLY A 381 0.57 -21.42 16.06
N THR A 382 0.23 -22.71 16.16
CA THR A 382 -0.80 -23.30 17.03
C THR A 382 -1.40 -22.26 17.95
N GLY A 383 -2.50 -21.62 17.50
CA GLY A 383 -3.04 -20.43 18.15
C GLY A 383 -3.00 -20.56 19.65
N THR A 384 -2.51 -19.52 20.36
CA THR A 384 -2.20 -19.59 21.79
C THR A 384 -3.24 -20.47 22.49
N PRO A 385 -2.84 -21.64 23.01
CA PRO A 385 -3.82 -22.62 23.45
C PRO A 385 -4.76 -21.94 24.44
N ASN A 386 -6.07 -22.10 24.23
CA ASN A 386 -7.04 -21.61 25.20
C ASN A 386 -6.89 -22.46 26.47
N ILE A 387 -6.21 -21.87 27.46
CA ILE A 387 -5.81 -22.48 28.73
C ILE A 387 -6.70 -22.03 29.89
N VAL A 388 -7.75 -21.24 29.60
CA VAL A 388 -8.76 -20.89 30.60
C VAL A 388 -9.36 -22.19 31.15
N ASP A 389 -9.36 -22.33 32.48
CA ASP A 389 -9.81 -23.50 33.24
C ASP A 389 -9.11 -24.83 32.89
N LYS A 390 -7.90 -24.76 32.33
CA LYS A 390 -7.06 -25.95 32.08
C LYS A 390 -5.80 -25.91 32.92
N ALA A 391 -5.51 -27.01 33.59
CA ALA A 391 -4.22 -27.20 34.25
C ALA A 391 -3.12 -27.37 33.20
N LEU A 392 -2.02 -26.63 33.38
CA LEU A 392 -0.79 -26.81 32.62
C LEU A 392 0.33 -27.19 33.58
N THR A 393 1.15 -28.16 33.19
CA THR A 393 2.40 -28.48 33.88
C THR A 393 3.55 -28.10 32.96
N ILE A 394 4.40 -27.19 33.43
CA ILE A 394 5.64 -26.81 32.75
C ILE A 394 6.78 -27.37 33.58
N THR A 395 7.55 -28.29 33.00
CA THR A 395 8.74 -28.86 33.64
C THR A 395 9.97 -28.48 32.83
N CYS A 396 10.92 -27.80 33.46
CA CYS A 396 12.20 -27.47 32.85
C CYS A 396 13.31 -27.56 33.90
N ALA A 397 14.46 -28.10 33.51
CA ALA A 397 15.70 -27.97 34.27
C ALA A 397 16.41 -26.71 33.79
N VAL A 398 16.66 -25.75 34.69
CA VAL A 398 17.32 -24.49 34.36
C VAL A 398 18.62 -24.40 35.17
N THR A 399 19.73 -24.13 34.50
CA THR A 399 20.98 -23.71 35.14
C THR A 399 21.15 -22.21 34.89
N PRO A 400 20.65 -21.35 35.79
CA PRO A 400 20.66 -19.91 35.54
C PRO A 400 22.08 -19.35 35.66
N ALA A 401 22.49 -18.56 34.66
CA ALA A 401 23.71 -17.74 34.72
C ALA A 401 23.50 -16.40 35.47
N SER A 402 22.25 -16.10 35.85
CA SER A 402 21.82 -14.84 36.50
C SER A 402 20.62 -15.12 37.43
N PRO A 403 20.48 -14.42 38.56
CA PRO A 403 19.31 -14.55 39.45
C PRO A 403 18.00 -14.13 38.80
N ASP A 404 18.05 -13.29 37.76
CA ASP A 404 16.86 -12.82 37.03
C ASP A 404 16.93 -13.24 35.55
N GLY A 405 15.78 -13.59 34.97
CA GLY A 405 15.70 -13.95 33.55
C GLY A 405 14.37 -14.57 33.13
N VAL A 406 14.16 -14.74 31.83
CA VAL A 406 12.98 -15.43 31.29
C VAL A 406 13.32 -16.89 31.02
N ILE A 407 12.55 -17.81 31.60
CA ILE A 407 12.68 -19.25 31.34
C ILE A 407 11.85 -19.63 30.11
N LEU A 408 10.59 -19.19 30.08
CA LEU A 408 9.64 -19.44 29.00
C LEU A 408 8.73 -18.22 28.86
N ALA A 409 8.43 -17.82 27.63
CA ALA A 409 7.39 -16.83 27.37
C ALA A 409 6.60 -17.20 26.11
N GLN A 410 5.29 -17.00 26.15
CA GLN A 410 4.38 -17.23 25.03
C GLN A 410 3.30 -16.15 24.99
N GLY A 411 3.04 -15.57 23.82
CA GLY A 411 2.03 -14.52 23.61
C GLY A 411 2.59 -13.23 23.02
N GLY A 412 1.85 -12.13 23.14
CA GLY A 412 2.19 -10.83 22.57
C GLY A 412 1.86 -9.66 23.50
N GLY A 413 1.93 -8.43 22.98
CA GLY A 413 1.80 -7.21 23.78
C GLY A 413 0.50 -7.06 24.59
N GLN A 414 -0.57 -7.78 24.20
CA GLN A 414 -1.91 -7.69 24.79
C GLN A 414 -2.29 -8.89 25.66
N ARG A 415 -1.80 -10.10 25.34
CA ARG A 415 -2.14 -11.36 26.02
C ARG A 415 -0.96 -12.32 25.97
N GLY A 416 -0.70 -13.04 27.05
CA GLY A 416 0.37 -14.04 27.09
C GLY A 416 0.64 -14.56 28.49
N TYR A 417 1.65 -15.38 28.63
CA TYR A 417 2.17 -15.83 29.92
C TYR A 417 3.69 -16.02 29.82
N ALA A 418 4.37 -15.96 30.96
CA ALA A 418 5.78 -16.30 31.07
C ALA A 418 6.07 -16.96 32.41
N LEU A 419 7.05 -17.87 32.40
CA LEU A 419 7.74 -18.33 33.59
C LEU A 419 9.08 -17.58 33.63
N VAL A 420 9.30 -16.80 34.67
CA VAL A 420 10.51 -15.99 34.85
C VAL A 420 11.22 -16.37 36.14
N LEU A 421 12.49 -16.05 36.25
CA LEU A 421 13.22 -16.01 37.50
C LEU A 421 13.27 -14.57 37.99
N GLU A 422 12.87 -14.37 39.24
CA GLU A 422 13.10 -13.14 40.01
C GLU A 422 13.85 -13.52 41.29
N GLY A 423 15.10 -13.08 41.43
CA GLY A 423 15.94 -13.43 42.59
C GLY A 423 16.12 -14.94 42.78
N SER A 424 16.35 -15.67 41.68
CA SER A 424 16.46 -17.13 41.60
C SER A 424 15.18 -17.91 41.96
N LYS A 425 14.04 -17.23 42.10
CA LYS A 425 12.74 -17.87 42.34
C LYS A 425 11.91 -17.89 41.07
N PRO A 426 11.34 -19.03 40.67
CA PRO A 426 10.41 -19.08 39.56
C PRO A 426 9.13 -18.33 39.92
N VAL A 427 8.74 -17.40 39.05
CA VAL A 427 7.49 -16.63 39.14
C VAL A 427 6.74 -16.83 37.84
N PHE A 428 5.47 -17.26 37.95
CA PHE A 428 4.60 -17.35 36.79
C PHE A 428 3.84 -16.03 36.63
N VAL A 429 3.93 -15.44 35.43
CA VAL A 429 3.26 -14.18 35.10
C VAL A 429 2.31 -14.38 33.93
N VAL A 430 1.16 -13.73 34.00
CA VAL A 430 0.15 -13.69 32.94
C VAL A 430 -0.04 -12.26 32.50
N ARG A 431 -0.10 -12.04 31.18
CA ARG A 431 -0.43 -10.74 30.58
C ARG A 431 -1.88 -10.74 30.13
N GLN A 432 -2.64 -9.75 30.56
CA GLN A 432 -4.02 -9.54 30.14
C GLN A 432 -4.26 -8.04 29.89
N GLN A 433 -4.72 -7.70 28.67
CA GLN A 433 -4.97 -6.32 28.22
C GLN A 433 -3.75 -5.40 28.41
N GLY A 434 -2.55 -5.95 28.15
CA GLY A 434 -1.28 -5.22 28.30
C GLY A 434 -0.74 -5.12 29.72
N GLN A 435 -1.48 -5.55 30.74
CA GLN A 435 -1.05 -5.55 32.14
C GLN A 435 -0.51 -6.92 32.55
N LEU A 436 0.52 -6.95 33.41
CA LEU A 436 1.13 -8.18 33.94
C LEU A 436 0.60 -8.49 35.33
N TYR A 437 0.25 -9.75 35.56
CA TYR A 437 -0.26 -10.29 36.81
C TYR A 437 0.63 -11.45 37.23
N LYS A 438 1.10 -11.45 38.48
CA LYS A 438 1.83 -12.58 39.06
C LYS A 438 0.78 -13.57 39.57
N ALA A 439 0.90 -14.83 39.16
CA ALA A 439 0.14 -15.90 39.79
C ALA A 439 0.67 -16.06 41.23
N ALA A 440 -0.26 -16.19 42.19
CA ALA A 440 0.05 -16.36 43.60
C ALA A 440 0.67 -17.71 43.91
#